data_AF-A0A7L3DHU0-F1
#
_entry.id   AF-A0A7L3DHU0-F1
#
_cell.length_a   1.000
_cell.length_b   1.000
_cell.length_c   1.000
_cell.angle_alpha   90.00
_cell.angle_beta   90.00
_cell.angle_gamma   90.00
#
_symmetry.space_group_name_H-M   'P 1'
#
loop_
_entity.id
_entity.type
_entity.pdbx_description
1 polymer ?
#
loop_
_entity_poly.entity_id
_entity_poly.type
_entity_poly.pdbx_seq_one_letter_code
_entity_poly.pdbx_strand_id
1 'polypeptide(L)'
;LLLGLFSDFTEMMRALGYPRLISMENFHTPNFMLVSEVLLWLVKRYEPQTDIPPDVETEQDRVFFIKAVAQFMATKAHIKLNTKKLYQADGYAVKELLKITSVLYGAMNTKGVERTDLSEEDSSKFKFDLGSKIADLKAARQLASEITSKGASLYDLLGKEVELREARTESIARPLEINEAEKVMKIAIDCVLEQVQKTKEMLNNVALDEANLEAKIEKRKLELERSQKRLQTLQSVRPAFMDEYEKIEEQLQKQYSIYLEKFRNLTYMEQLLDDHRRTEQEMFEETANMLRLTQNRLKEEEQHLLKSGNNDDSDVEIPEDAVSKSEAEDRQIVKQRGASETLLQG
;
A
#
# COMPACT_ATOMS: atom_id res chain seq x y z
N LEU A 1 -51.37 4.91 -4.01
CA LEU A 1 -50.86 3.58 -3.61
C LEU A 1 -50.91 3.37 -2.09
N LEU A 2 -50.31 4.23 -1.26
CA LEU A 2 -50.36 4.07 0.22
C LEU A 2 -51.75 4.23 0.83
N LEU A 3 -52.60 5.11 0.28
CA LEU A 3 -53.98 5.32 0.76
C LEU A 3 -54.88 4.07 0.59
N GLY A 4 -54.77 3.36 -0.54
CA GLY A 4 -55.55 2.15 -0.79
C GLY A 4 -55.18 1.01 0.16
N LEU A 5 -53.87 0.75 0.31
CA LEU A 5 -53.36 -0.27 1.23
C LEU A 5 -53.75 -0.01 2.69
N PHE A 6 -53.89 1.27 3.07
CA PHE A 6 -54.33 1.61 4.42
C PHE A 6 -55.82 1.39 4.63
N SER A 7 -56.65 1.76 3.64
CA SER A 7 -58.09 1.49 3.67
C SER A 7 -58.33 0.00 3.85
N ASP A 8 -57.67 -0.83 3.03
CA ASP A 8 -57.73 -2.29 3.10
C ASP A 8 -57.31 -2.80 4.49
N PHE A 9 -56.18 -2.30 5.01
CA PHE A 9 -55.71 -2.69 6.34
C PHE A 9 -56.74 -2.40 7.44
N THR A 10 -57.30 -1.19 7.47
CA THR A 10 -58.28 -0.82 8.51
C THR A 10 -59.59 -1.60 8.42
N GLU A 11 -60.04 -1.89 7.20
CA GLU A 11 -61.24 -2.69 6.97
C GLU A 11 -61.04 -4.14 7.40
N MET A 12 -59.92 -4.74 7.03
CA MET A 12 -59.59 -6.12 7.39
C MET A 12 -59.36 -6.27 8.90
N MET A 13 -58.70 -5.30 9.55
CA MET A 13 -58.54 -5.28 11.01
C MET A 13 -59.89 -5.16 11.74
N ARG A 14 -60.80 -4.33 11.24
CA ARG A 14 -62.17 -4.22 11.77
C ARG A 14 -62.93 -5.54 11.61
N ALA A 15 -62.86 -6.15 10.43
CA ALA A 15 -63.53 -7.41 10.16
C ALA A 15 -62.99 -8.57 11.01
N LEU A 16 -61.68 -8.59 11.27
CA LEU A 16 -61.05 -9.57 12.18
C LEU A 16 -61.39 -9.34 13.66
N GLY A 17 -62.04 -8.22 14.00
CA GLY A 17 -62.51 -7.91 15.35
C GLY A 17 -61.48 -7.20 16.23
N TYR A 18 -60.55 -6.44 15.64
CA TYR A 18 -59.60 -5.65 16.42
C TYR A 18 -60.35 -4.54 17.22
N PRO A 19 -60.15 -4.43 18.55
CA PRO A 19 -61.03 -3.64 19.41
C PRO A 19 -60.82 -2.12 19.32
N ARG A 20 -59.66 -1.66 18.85
CA ARG A 20 -59.30 -0.24 18.78
C ARG A 20 -59.48 0.30 17.37
N LEU A 21 -60.05 1.49 17.24
CA LEU A 21 -60.15 2.17 15.95
C LEU A 21 -58.77 2.60 15.46
N ILE A 22 -58.40 2.15 14.26
CA ILE A 22 -57.16 2.53 13.58
C ILE A 22 -57.51 3.58 12.52
N SER A 23 -56.87 4.75 12.59
CA SER A 23 -57.03 5.84 11.62
C SER A 23 -55.71 6.15 10.91
N MET A 24 -55.80 6.76 9.73
CA MET A 24 -54.63 7.17 8.94
C MET A 24 -53.69 8.08 9.73
N GLU A 25 -54.26 8.98 10.51
CA GLU A 25 -53.53 9.95 11.33
C GLU A 25 -52.60 9.28 12.36
N ASN A 26 -52.93 8.07 12.82
CA ASN A 26 -52.12 7.34 13.79
C ASN A 26 -50.74 6.91 13.26
N PHE A 27 -50.53 6.91 11.95
CA PHE A 27 -49.28 6.52 11.29
C PHE A 27 -48.62 7.65 10.49
N HIS A 28 -49.13 8.89 10.59
CA HIS A 28 -48.48 10.07 10.02
C HIS A 28 -47.18 10.41 10.77
N THR A 29 -47.11 10.11 12.05
CA THR A 29 -45.91 10.15 12.88
C THR A 29 -45.62 8.76 13.45
N PRO A 30 -44.34 8.41 13.72
CA PRO A 30 -43.98 7.13 14.31
C PRO A 30 -44.76 6.82 15.59
N ASN A 31 -45.53 5.72 15.59
CA ASN A 31 -46.35 5.30 16.72
C ASN A 31 -46.09 3.83 17.06
N PHE A 32 -44.97 3.59 17.74
CA PHE A 32 -44.52 2.23 18.08
C PHE A 32 -45.47 1.52 19.05
N MET A 33 -46.12 2.26 19.95
CA MET A 33 -47.08 1.69 20.90
C MET A 33 -48.27 1.05 20.17
N LEU A 34 -48.79 1.72 19.14
CA LEU A 34 -49.87 1.16 18.32
C LEU A 34 -49.40 -0.04 17.50
N VAL A 35 -48.19 0.01 16.91
CA VAL A 35 -47.65 -1.10 16.13
C VAL A 35 -47.42 -2.34 16.99
N SER A 36 -46.86 -2.18 18.19
CA SER A 36 -46.62 -3.29 19.12
C SER A 36 -47.93 -3.90 19.62
N GLU A 37 -48.92 -3.07 19.97
CA GLU A 37 -50.26 -3.53 20.33
C GLU A 37 -50.91 -4.36 19.22
N VAL A 38 -50.89 -3.86 17.98
CA VAL A 38 -51.45 -4.53 16.81
C VAL A 38 -50.71 -5.83 16.50
N LEU A 39 -49.37 -5.84 16.54
CA LEU A 39 -48.57 -7.04 16.30
C LEU A 39 -48.84 -8.12 17.33
N LEU A 40 -48.89 -7.75 18.61
CA LEU A 40 -49.18 -8.69 19.69
C LEU A 40 -50.58 -9.29 19.53
N TRP A 41 -51.56 -8.45 19.17
CA TRP A 41 -52.92 -8.92 18.92
C TRP A 41 -52.99 -9.89 17.73
N LEU A 42 -52.35 -9.56 16.61
CA LEU A 42 -52.32 -10.41 15.41
C LEU A 42 -51.63 -11.76 15.69
N VAL A 43 -50.53 -11.75 16.44
CA VAL A 43 -49.83 -12.99 16.80
C VAL A 43 -50.70 -13.85 17.73
N LYS A 44 -51.31 -13.28 18.76
CA LYS A 44 -52.24 -14.02 19.65
C LYS A 44 -53.48 -14.54 18.92
N ARG A 45 -53.91 -13.85 17.86
CA ARG A 45 -55.00 -14.31 16.99
C ARG A 45 -54.60 -15.50 16.12
N TYR A 46 -53.32 -15.56 15.73
CA TYR A 46 -52.76 -16.70 15.00
C TYR A 46 -52.52 -17.91 15.91
N GLU A 47 -51.93 -17.70 17.10
CA GLU A 47 -51.68 -18.74 18.09
C GLU A 47 -51.90 -18.19 19.52
N PRO A 48 -52.94 -18.65 20.24
CA PRO A 48 -53.29 -18.08 21.56
C PRO A 48 -52.26 -18.33 22.67
N GLN A 49 -51.42 -19.36 22.54
CA GLN A 49 -50.43 -19.80 23.53
C GLN A 49 -49.02 -19.19 23.29
N THR A 50 -48.90 -18.19 22.41
CA THR A 50 -47.60 -17.59 22.11
C THR A 50 -47.04 -16.79 23.28
N ASP A 51 -45.81 -17.14 23.68
CA ASP A 51 -45.03 -16.45 24.71
C ASP A 51 -44.12 -15.38 24.09
N ILE A 52 -44.71 -14.24 23.72
CA ILE A 52 -43.96 -13.04 23.31
C ILE A 52 -44.04 -12.02 24.45
N PRO A 53 -42.90 -11.55 24.99
CA PRO A 53 -42.89 -10.54 26.04
C PRO A 53 -43.63 -9.27 25.60
N PRO A 54 -44.62 -8.78 26.38
CA PRO A 54 -45.40 -7.60 26.00
C PRO A 54 -44.70 -6.28 26.31
N ASP A 55 -43.58 -6.31 27.03
CA ASP A 55 -42.87 -5.10 27.45
C ASP A 55 -42.13 -4.45 26.28
N VAL A 56 -42.34 -3.14 26.13
CA VAL A 56 -41.82 -2.29 25.05
C VAL A 56 -41.41 -0.91 25.56
N GLU A 57 -41.21 -0.76 26.87
CA GLU A 57 -40.88 0.52 27.49
C GLU A 57 -39.50 1.03 27.07
N THR A 58 -38.48 0.17 27.07
CA THR A 58 -37.11 0.54 26.66
C THR A 58 -36.83 0.25 25.19
N GLU A 59 -35.86 0.94 24.59
CA GLU A 59 -35.43 0.66 23.21
C GLU A 59 -34.94 -0.78 23.02
N GLN A 60 -34.30 -1.37 24.03
CA GLN A 60 -33.83 -2.75 23.99
C GLN A 60 -35.00 -3.72 23.94
N ASP A 61 -36.05 -3.48 24.76
CA ASP A 61 -37.25 -4.31 24.79
C ASP A 61 -38.02 -4.23 23.47
N ARG A 62 -38.10 -3.03 22.85
CA ARG A 62 -38.70 -2.86 21.53
C ARG A 62 -37.98 -3.65 20.44
N VAL A 63 -36.65 -3.67 20.46
CA VAL A 63 -35.86 -4.46 19.51
C VAL A 63 -36.05 -5.95 19.75
N PHE A 64 -36.09 -6.38 21.00
CA PHE A 64 -36.36 -7.79 21.36
C PHE A 64 -37.75 -8.21 20.90
N PHE A 65 -38.78 -7.42 21.20
CA PHE A 65 -40.17 -7.63 20.80
C PHE A 65 -40.30 -7.82 19.28
N ILE A 66 -39.74 -6.89 18.48
CA ILE A 66 -39.81 -6.98 17.01
C ILE A 66 -39.10 -8.22 16.47
N LYS A 67 -37.96 -8.62 17.06
CA LYS A 67 -37.26 -9.85 16.67
C LYS A 67 -38.09 -11.09 16.99
N ALA A 68 -38.69 -11.15 18.18
CA ALA A 68 -39.53 -12.26 18.60
C ALA A 68 -40.74 -12.44 17.69
N VAL A 69 -41.46 -11.36 17.38
CA VAL A 69 -42.60 -11.37 16.45
C VAL A 69 -42.18 -11.80 15.04
N ALA A 70 -41.09 -11.24 14.50
CA ALA A 70 -40.63 -11.58 13.16
C ALA A 70 -40.17 -13.05 13.05
N GLN A 71 -39.49 -13.56 14.06
CA GLN A 71 -39.07 -14.97 14.13
C GLN A 71 -40.28 -15.90 14.24
N PHE A 72 -41.26 -15.56 15.08
CA PHE A 72 -42.51 -16.31 15.22
C PHE A 72 -43.24 -16.40 13.88
N MET A 73 -43.49 -15.28 13.22
CA MET A 73 -44.23 -15.24 11.95
C MET A 73 -43.47 -15.95 10.82
N ALA A 74 -42.15 -15.89 10.79
CA ALA A 74 -41.34 -16.59 9.78
C ALA A 74 -41.35 -18.11 9.96
N THR A 75 -41.36 -18.60 11.21
CA THR A 75 -41.26 -20.04 11.51
C THR A 75 -42.61 -20.73 11.56
N LYS A 76 -43.65 -20.06 12.07
CA LYS A 76 -44.99 -20.65 12.29
C LYS A 76 -46.00 -20.31 11.21
N ALA A 77 -45.88 -19.14 10.59
CA ALA A 77 -46.78 -18.68 9.52
C ALA A 77 -46.11 -18.61 8.15
N HIS A 78 -44.78 -18.85 8.08
CA HIS A 78 -43.98 -18.67 6.87
C HIS A 78 -44.08 -17.26 6.26
N ILE A 79 -44.37 -16.24 7.07
CA ILE A 79 -44.47 -14.84 6.66
C ILE A 79 -43.18 -14.11 7.02
N LYS A 80 -42.46 -13.62 6.00
CA LYS A 80 -41.24 -12.81 6.19
C LYS A 80 -41.60 -11.33 6.36
N LEU A 81 -41.30 -10.80 7.54
CA LEU A 81 -41.54 -9.39 7.92
C LEU A 81 -40.24 -8.57 7.87
N ASN A 82 -40.34 -7.30 7.49
CA ASN A 82 -39.24 -6.36 7.57
C ASN A 82 -39.21 -5.67 8.94
N THR A 83 -38.28 -6.09 9.80
CA THR A 83 -38.13 -5.59 11.17
C THR A 83 -37.82 -4.09 11.26
N LYS A 84 -37.07 -3.54 10.29
CA LYS A 84 -36.75 -2.11 10.25
C LYS A 84 -37.99 -1.27 10.01
N LYS A 85 -38.87 -1.70 9.09
CA LYS A 85 -40.14 -1.00 8.81
C LYS A 85 -41.13 -1.09 9.96
N LEU A 86 -41.18 -2.23 10.65
CA LEU A 86 -42.00 -2.37 11.85
C LEU A 86 -41.51 -1.45 12.98
N TYR A 87 -40.19 -1.35 13.18
CA TYR A 87 -39.61 -0.47 14.20
C TYR A 87 -39.76 1.02 13.87
N GLN A 88 -39.71 1.41 12.60
CA GLN A 88 -39.99 2.78 12.14
C GLN A 88 -41.40 3.26 12.53
N ALA A 89 -42.34 2.34 12.66
CA ALA A 89 -43.70 2.57 13.18
C ALA A 89 -44.50 3.70 12.50
N ASP A 90 -44.17 3.99 11.25
CA ASP A 90 -44.86 4.98 10.40
C ASP A 90 -45.72 4.25 9.34
N GLY A 91 -46.18 4.97 8.30
CA GLY A 91 -46.96 4.38 7.22
C GLY A 91 -46.31 3.19 6.49
N TYR A 92 -44.99 2.97 6.60
CA TYR A 92 -44.34 1.79 6.04
C TYR A 92 -44.56 0.52 6.89
N ALA A 93 -44.82 0.66 8.20
CA ALA A 93 -45.16 -0.46 9.07
C ALA A 93 -46.47 -1.12 8.65
N VAL A 94 -47.44 -0.33 8.17
CA VAL A 94 -48.76 -0.82 7.71
C VAL A 94 -48.63 -1.87 6.61
N LYS A 95 -47.66 -1.72 5.70
CA LYS A 95 -47.41 -2.72 4.64
C LYS A 95 -46.99 -4.08 5.19
N GLU A 96 -46.26 -4.08 6.31
CA GLU A 96 -45.82 -5.30 6.96
C GLU A 96 -46.93 -5.91 7.82
N LEU A 97 -47.73 -5.07 8.51
CA LEU A 97 -48.93 -5.50 9.23
C LEU A 97 -49.98 -6.14 8.31
N LEU A 98 -50.15 -5.58 7.11
CA LEU A 98 -51.11 -6.08 6.12
C LEU A 98 -50.79 -7.51 5.68
N LYS A 99 -49.51 -7.91 5.59
CA LYS A 99 -49.13 -9.28 5.23
C LYS A 99 -49.74 -10.33 6.17
N ILE A 100 -49.75 -10.04 7.46
CA ILE A 100 -50.32 -10.92 8.49
C ILE A 100 -51.85 -10.87 8.42
N THR A 101 -52.38 -9.65 8.35
CA THR A 101 -53.81 -9.36 8.33
C THR A 101 -54.50 -10.03 7.14
N SER A 102 -53.90 -9.99 5.95
CA SER A 102 -54.46 -10.61 4.73
C SER A 102 -54.58 -12.11 4.81
N VAL A 103 -53.61 -12.78 5.45
CA VAL A 103 -53.66 -14.24 5.65
C VAL A 103 -54.78 -14.61 6.63
N LEU A 104 -54.88 -13.89 7.75
CA LEU A 104 -55.93 -14.13 8.74
C LEU A 104 -57.33 -13.83 8.20
N TYR A 105 -57.48 -12.74 7.45
CA TYR A 105 -58.75 -12.35 6.84
C TYR A 105 -59.17 -13.33 5.73
N GLY A 106 -58.24 -13.78 4.89
CA GLY A 106 -58.51 -14.80 3.88
C GLY A 106 -59.01 -16.11 4.49
N ALA A 107 -58.41 -16.54 5.60
CA ALA A 107 -58.83 -17.74 6.33
C ALA A 107 -60.21 -17.59 7.03
N MET A 108 -60.62 -16.35 7.34
CA MET A 108 -61.94 -16.06 7.91
C MET A 108 -63.04 -16.13 6.83
N ASN A 109 -62.79 -15.60 5.64
CA ASN A 109 -63.77 -15.57 4.55
C ASN A 109 -64.00 -16.92 3.87
N THR A 110 -63.05 -17.86 3.94
CA THR A 110 -63.23 -19.23 3.39
C THR A 110 -64.23 -20.07 4.18
N LYS A 111 -64.59 -19.69 5.41
CA LYS A 111 -65.64 -20.35 6.21
C LYS A 111 -67.06 -19.80 5.96
N GLY A 112 -67.21 -18.77 5.11
CA GLY A 112 -68.47 -18.03 4.95
C GLY A 112 -69.24 -18.27 3.65
N VAL A 113 -68.79 -19.14 2.73
CA VAL A 113 -69.40 -19.33 1.39
C VAL A 113 -69.90 -20.76 1.18
N GLU A 114 -70.56 -21.34 2.19
CA GLU A 114 -71.35 -22.56 2.01
C GLU A 114 -72.72 -22.40 2.66
N ARG A 115 -73.64 -21.74 1.95
CA ARG A 115 -75.10 -21.95 2.02
C ARG A 115 -75.84 -20.93 1.15
N THR A 116 -76.10 -21.33 -0.10
CA THR A 116 -77.31 -20.95 -0.85
C THR A 116 -77.44 -21.88 -2.05
N ASP A 117 -78.32 -22.87 -1.87
CA ASP A 117 -79.29 -23.45 -2.80
C ASP A 117 -78.88 -23.79 -4.24
N LEU A 118 -78.84 -25.11 -4.47
CA LEU A 118 -79.01 -25.77 -5.75
C LEU A 118 -80.43 -25.52 -6.28
N SER A 119 -80.59 -24.57 -7.20
CA SER A 119 -81.72 -24.53 -8.12
C SER A 119 -81.27 -25.01 -9.49
N GLU A 120 -81.75 -26.18 -9.89
CA GLU A 120 -81.65 -26.73 -11.23
C GLU A 120 -82.47 -25.89 -12.22
N GLU A 121 -81.84 -24.93 -12.90
CA GLU A 121 -82.30 -24.41 -14.19
C GLU A 121 -81.09 -23.87 -14.98
N ASP A 122 -80.55 -24.65 -15.93
CA ASP A 122 -80.10 -24.17 -17.26
C ASP A 122 -79.59 -25.38 -18.08
N SER A 123 -80.52 -26.22 -18.56
CA SER A 123 -80.21 -27.30 -19.52
C SER A 123 -79.97 -26.78 -20.94
N SER A 124 -79.48 -25.54 -21.11
CA SER A 124 -79.30 -24.92 -22.43
C SER A 124 -78.03 -24.09 -22.60
N LYS A 125 -76.93 -24.48 -21.94
CA LYS A 125 -75.57 -24.00 -22.28
C LYS A 125 -74.52 -25.12 -22.22
N PHE A 126 -74.67 -26.15 -23.04
CA PHE A 126 -73.52 -26.96 -23.46
C PHE A 126 -72.68 -26.15 -24.45
N LYS A 127 -71.98 -25.12 -23.96
CA LYS A 127 -70.67 -24.82 -24.55
C LYS A 127 -69.78 -25.98 -24.15
N PHE A 128 -69.38 -26.79 -25.13
CA PHE A 128 -68.34 -27.79 -24.96
C PHE A 128 -67.08 -27.07 -24.47
N ASP A 129 -66.91 -26.97 -23.15
CA ASP A 129 -65.73 -26.38 -22.54
C ASP A 129 -64.62 -27.45 -22.57
N LEU A 130 -64.20 -27.78 -23.78
CA LEU A 130 -63.16 -28.75 -24.05
C LEU A 130 -61.83 -28.27 -23.44
N GLY A 131 -61.64 -26.95 -23.30
CA GLY A 131 -60.45 -26.34 -22.73
C GLY A 131 -60.22 -26.69 -21.25
N SER A 132 -61.26 -26.63 -20.41
CA SER A 132 -61.16 -26.99 -18.98
C SER A 132 -60.96 -28.49 -18.80
N LYS A 133 -61.71 -29.33 -19.53
CA LYS A 133 -61.53 -30.79 -19.49
C LYS A 133 -60.20 -31.27 -20.05
N ILE A 134 -59.62 -30.58 -21.04
CA ILE A 134 -58.28 -30.91 -21.58
C ILE A 134 -57.20 -30.66 -20.51
N ALA A 135 -57.32 -29.59 -19.72
CA ALA A 135 -56.40 -29.33 -18.62
C ALA A 135 -56.46 -30.43 -17.55
N ASP A 136 -57.66 -30.84 -17.16
CA ASP A 136 -57.87 -31.94 -16.20
C ASP A 136 -57.35 -33.27 -16.74
N LEU A 137 -57.56 -33.54 -18.03
CA LEU A 137 -57.08 -34.77 -18.67
C LEU A 137 -55.54 -34.78 -18.79
N LYS A 138 -54.93 -33.61 -19.02
CA LYS A 138 -53.47 -33.45 -18.99
C LYS A 138 -52.92 -33.64 -17.57
N ALA A 139 -53.57 -33.08 -16.56
CA ALA A 139 -53.22 -33.28 -15.15
C ALA A 139 -53.37 -34.75 -14.74
N ALA A 140 -54.45 -35.43 -15.15
CA ALA A 140 -54.67 -36.84 -14.88
C ALA A 140 -53.58 -37.73 -15.52
N ARG A 141 -53.16 -37.44 -16.77
CA ARG A 141 -52.05 -38.14 -17.41
C ARG A 141 -50.71 -37.91 -16.70
N GLN A 142 -50.46 -36.68 -16.26
CA GLN A 142 -49.27 -36.33 -15.50
C GLN A 142 -49.22 -37.10 -14.17
N LEU A 143 -50.33 -37.09 -13.43
CA LEU A 143 -50.48 -37.85 -12.18
C LEU A 143 -50.32 -39.36 -12.40
N ALA A 144 -50.88 -39.93 -13.47
CA ALA A 144 -50.70 -41.34 -13.79
C ALA A 144 -49.22 -41.69 -14.09
N SER A 145 -48.50 -40.80 -14.77
CA SER A 145 -47.07 -40.94 -14.99
C SER A 145 -46.28 -40.86 -13.68
N GLU A 146 -46.64 -39.93 -12.79
CA GLU A 146 -46.03 -39.79 -11.47
C GLU A 146 -46.29 -41.00 -10.57
N ILE A 147 -47.51 -41.53 -10.55
CA ILE A 147 -47.84 -42.77 -9.82
C ILE A 147 -46.96 -43.92 -10.30
N THR A 148 -46.76 -44.03 -11.62
CA THR A 148 -45.93 -45.09 -12.20
C THR A 148 -44.45 -44.90 -11.84
N SER A 149 -43.95 -43.67 -11.91
CA SER A 149 -42.57 -43.32 -11.52
C SER A 149 -42.31 -43.54 -10.02
N LYS A 150 -43.24 -43.11 -9.16
CA LYS A 150 -43.16 -43.31 -7.71
C LYS A 150 -43.31 -44.79 -7.34
N GLY A 151 -44.17 -45.52 -8.04
CA GLY A 151 -44.33 -46.96 -7.89
C GLY A 151 -43.03 -47.71 -8.22
N ALA A 152 -42.37 -47.38 -9.32
CA ALA A 152 -41.07 -47.93 -9.69
C ALA A 152 -39.99 -47.59 -8.64
N SER A 153 -39.90 -46.32 -8.23
CA SER A 153 -38.95 -45.91 -7.18
C SER A 153 -39.22 -46.61 -5.85
N LEU A 154 -40.48 -46.83 -5.48
CA LEU A 154 -40.84 -47.54 -4.26
C LEU A 154 -40.48 -49.02 -4.35
N TYR A 155 -40.72 -49.66 -5.49
CA TYR A 155 -40.31 -51.04 -5.75
C TYR A 155 -38.80 -51.21 -5.58
N ASP A 156 -38.00 -50.34 -6.19
CA ASP A 156 -36.53 -50.39 -6.09
C ASP A 156 -36.05 -50.16 -4.65
N LEU A 157 -36.67 -49.24 -3.91
CA LEU A 157 -36.34 -48.97 -2.51
C LEU A 157 -36.72 -50.14 -1.60
N LEU A 158 -37.91 -50.73 -1.77
CA LEU A 158 -38.35 -51.89 -1.02
C LEU A 158 -37.52 -53.13 -1.33
N GLY A 159 -37.06 -53.29 -2.58
CA GLY A 159 -36.14 -54.37 -2.97
C GLY A 159 -34.83 -54.33 -2.20
N LYS A 160 -34.34 -53.13 -1.83
CA LYS A 160 -33.12 -52.94 -1.03
C LYS A 160 -33.34 -53.00 0.48
N GLU A 161 -34.59 -53.02 0.95
CA GLU A 161 -34.88 -52.90 2.39
C GLU A 161 -34.35 -54.09 3.20
N VAL A 162 -34.25 -55.28 2.61
CA VAL A 162 -33.69 -56.46 3.29
C VAL A 162 -32.21 -56.21 3.63
N GLU A 163 -31.41 -55.86 2.63
CA GLU A 163 -29.99 -55.53 2.79
C GLU A 163 -29.78 -54.32 3.71
N LEU A 164 -30.56 -53.25 3.52
CA LEU A 164 -30.46 -52.04 4.34
C LEU A 164 -30.87 -52.29 5.79
N ARG A 165 -31.84 -53.17 6.05
CA ARG A 165 -32.23 -53.57 7.39
C ARG A 165 -31.12 -54.36 8.06
N GLU A 166 -30.49 -55.30 7.36
CA GLU A 166 -29.36 -56.07 7.88
C GLU A 166 -28.17 -55.15 8.20
N ALA A 167 -27.74 -54.32 7.25
CA ALA A 167 -26.64 -53.37 7.45
C ALA A 167 -26.89 -52.39 8.61
N ARG A 168 -28.13 -51.89 8.73
CA ARG A 168 -28.54 -51.04 9.86
C ARG A 168 -28.47 -51.80 11.18
N THR A 169 -28.95 -53.04 11.22
CA THR A 169 -28.95 -53.87 12.43
C THR A 169 -27.53 -54.23 12.85
N GLU A 170 -26.67 -54.58 11.89
CA GLU A 170 -25.24 -54.84 12.12
C GLU A 170 -24.53 -53.59 12.66
N SER A 171 -24.77 -52.43 12.05
CA SER A 171 -24.17 -51.16 12.51
C SER A 171 -24.65 -50.74 13.90
N ILE A 172 -25.90 -51.02 14.27
CA ILE A 172 -26.44 -50.73 15.61
C ILE A 172 -25.94 -51.75 16.63
N ALA A 173 -25.79 -53.02 16.22
CA ALA A 173 -25.29 -54.10 17.06
C ALA A 173 -23.79 -53.98 17.34
N ARG A 174 -23.04 -53.23 16.52
CA ARG A 174 -21.61 -52.98 16.73
C ARG A 174 -21.44 -52.27 18.09
N PRO A 175 -20.77 -52.91 19.07
CA PRO A 175 -20.48 -52.26 20.33
C PRO A 175 -19.65 -51.01 20.08
N LEU A 176 -20.03 -49.88 20.68
CA LEU A 176 -19.20 -48.68 20.65
C LEU A 176 -17.88 -49.01 21.36
N GLU A 177 -16.76 -48.92 20.63
CA GLU A 177 -15.40 -49.11 21.16
C GLU A 177 -14.97 -47.89 22.01
N ILE A 178 -15.75 -47.58 23.05
CA ILE A 178 -15.59 -46.41 23.92
C ILE A 178 -14.19 -46.40 24.53
N ASN A 179 -13.65 -47.58 24.89
CA ASN A 179 -12.32 -47.72 25.46
C ASN A 179 -11.21 -47.31 24.48
N GLU A 180 -11.37 -47.58 23.18
CA GLU A 180 -10.40 -47.18 22.16
C GLU A 180 -10.49 -45.68 21.89
N ALA A 181 -11.71 -45.15 21.79
CA ALA A 181 -11.94 -43.71 21.69
C ALA A 181 -11.34 -42.94 22.88
N GLU A 182 -11.53 -43.44 24.10
CA GLU A 182 -10.96 -42.86 25.31
C GLU A 182 -9.42 -42.91 25.28
N LYS A 183 -8.83 -44.03 24.86
CA LYS A 183 -7.38 -44.17 24.72
C LYS A 183 -6.80 -43.18 23.73
N VAL A 184 -7.40 -43.05 22.54
CA VAL A 184 -6.99 -42.08 21.53
C VAL A 184 -7.11 -40.66 22.06
N MET A 185 -8.21 -40.35 22.76
CA MET A 185 -8.42 -39.04 23.35
C MET A 185 -7.39 -38.70 24.43
N LYS A 186 -7.01 -39.67 25.28
CA LYS A 186 -5.92 -39.52 26.25
C LYS A 186 -4.58 -39.22 25.58
N ILE A 187 -4.22 -39.97 24.54
CA ILE A 187 -2.97 -39.73 23.78
C ILE A 187 -2.98 -38.33 23.15
N ALA A 188 -4.12 -37.89 22.61
CA ALA A 188 -4.24 -36.56 22.04
C ALA A 188 -4.07 -35.46 23.10
N ILE A 189 -4.64 -35.65 24.30
CA ILE A 189 -4.45 -34.73 25.44
C ILE A 189 -2.97 -34.67 25.82
N ASP A 190 -2.31 -35.81 25.97
CA ASP A 190 -0.89 -35.86 26.37
C ASP A 190 0.01 -35.15 25.34
N CYS A 191 -0.24 -35.36 24.04
CA CYS A 191 0.46 -34.68 22.96
C CYS A 191 0.27 -33.15 23.01
N VAL A 192 -0.96 -32.69 23.26
CA VAL A 192 -1.24 -31.25 23.40
C VAL A 192 -0.55 -30.68 24.64
N LEU A 193 -0.54 -31.40 25.77
CA LEU A 193 0.15 -30.98 26.98
C LEU A 193 1.66 -30.87 26.78
N GLU A 194 2.26 -31.82 26.06
CA GLU A 194 3.69 -31.75 25.70
C GLU A 194 3.98 -30.52 24.81
N GLN A 195 3.11 -30.23 23.85
CA GLN A 195 3.25 -29.06 23.00
C GLN A 195 3.09 -27.74 23.78
N VAL A 196 2.17 -27.69 24.74
CA VAL A 196 2.00 -26.55 25.65
C VAL A 196 3.27 -26.36 26.50
N GLN A 197 3.87 -27.44 26.99
CA GLN A 197 5.10 -27.35 27.77
C GLN A 197 6.28 -26.85 26.92
N LYS A 198 6.46 -27.39 25.71
CA LYS A 198 7.50 -26.91 24.77
C LYS A 198 7.35 -25.43 24.43
N THR A 199 6.13 -24.99 24.13
CA THR A 199 5.87 -23.58 23.82
C THR A 199 6.12 -22.67 25.02
N LYS A 200 5.81 -23.11 26.23
CA LYS A 200 6.13 -22.39 27.47
C LYS A 200 7.64 -22.25 27.70
N GLU A 201 8.41 -23.29 27.44
CA GLU A 201 9.88 -23.24 27.52
C GLU A 201 10.47 -22.28 26.48
N MET A 202 9.99 -22.33 25.24
CA MET A 202 10.39 -21.37 24.20
C MET A 202 10.08 -19.92 24.61
N LEU A 203 8.90 -19.67 25.20
CA LEU A 203 8.50 -18.34 25.66
C LEU A 203 9.42 -17.83 26.78
N ASN A 204 9.80 -18.70 27.72
CA ASN A 204 10.76 -18.34 28.76
C ASN A 204 12.14 -17.99 28.17
N ASN A 205 12.61 -18.75 27.19
CA ASN A 205 13.89 -18.46 26.53
C ASN A 205 13.86 -17.11 25.81
N VAL A 206 12.77 -16.82 25.09
CA VAL A 206 12.59 -15.51 24.42
C VAL A 206 12.56 -14.38 25.45
N ALA A 207 11.88 -14.54 26.58
CA ALA A 207 11.86 -13.53 27.64
C ALA A 207 13.25 -13.28 28.25
N LEU A 208 14.06 -14.32 28.41
CA LEU A 208 15.45 -14.18 28.86
C LEU A 208 16.32 -13.45 27.81
N ASP A 209 16.15 -13.79 26.54
CA ASP A 209 16.87 -13.13 25.44
C ASP A 209 16.48 -11.66 25.30
N GLU A 210 15.19 -11.35 25.44
CA GLU A 210 14.67 -9.98 25.44
C GLU A 210 15.29 -9.16 26.59
N ALA A 211 15.27 -9.68 27.82
CA ALA A 211 15.88 -9.00 28.96
C ALA A 211 17.39 -8.77 28.77
N ASN A 212 18.10 -9.76 28.21
CA ASN A 212 19.52 -9.65 27.90
C ASN A 212 19.81 -8.60 26.81
N LEU A 213 18.97 -8.53 25.78
CA LEU A 213 19.10 -7.54 24.71
C LEU A 213 18.78 -6.13 25.22
N GLU A 214 17.76 -5.97 26.04
CA GLU A 214 17.40 -4.67 26.64
C GLU A 214 18.56 -4.15 27.50
N ALA A 215 19.15 -5.00 28.34
CA ALA A 215 20.32 -4.64 29.14
C ALA A 215 21.53 -4.21 28.27
N LYS A 216 21.75 -4.88 27.12
CA LYS A 216 22.80 -4.49 26.16
C LYS A 216 22.47 -3.15 25.49
N ILE A 217 21.22 -2.93 25.10
CA ILE A 217 20.76 -1.68 24.48
C ILE A 217 20.96 -0.52 25.45
N GLU A 218 20.53 -0.65 26.69
CA GLU A 218 20.70 0.40 27.71
C GLU A 218 22.18 0.72 27.98
N LYS A 219 23.02 -0.32 28.08
CA LYS A 219 24.48 -0.11 28.19
C LYS A 219 25.03 0.69 26.99
N ARG A 220 24.61 0.36 25.76
CA ARG A 220 25.04 1.07 24.54
C ARG A 220 24.51 2.50 24.48
N LYS A 221 23.26 2.76 24.90
CA LYS A 221 22.71 4.12 24.99
C LYS A 221 23.52 4.98 25.93
N LEU A 222 23.88 4.47 27.11
CA LEU A 222 24.71 5.20 28.07
C LEU A 222 26.13 5.46 27.53
N GLU A 223 26.76 4.49 26.86
CA GLU A 223 28.06 4.69 26.19
C GLU A 223 27.99 5.75 25.09
N LEU A 224 26.92 5.73 24.30
CA LEU A 224 26.66 6.71 23.24
C LEU A 224 26.47 8.12 23.81
N GLU A 225 25.65 8.27 24.85
CA GLU A 225 25.39 9.56 25.50
C GLU A 225 26.68 10.16 26.09
N ARG A 226 27.52 9.33 26.74
CA ARG A 226 28.83 9.76 27.23
C ARG A 226 29.75 10.23 26.11
N SER A 227 29.77 9.49 25.00
CA SER A 227 30.59 9.82 23.83
C SER A 227 30.11 11.10 23.14
N GLN A 228 28.79 11.28 23.02
CA GLN A 228 28.17 12.50 22.50
C GLN A 228 28.50 13.72 23.37
N LYS A 229 28.37 13.60 24.70
CA LYS A 229 28.76 14.68 25.63
C LYS A 229 30.24 15.03 25.48
N ARG A 230 31.12 14.03 25.39
CA ARG A 230 32.56 14.25 25.16
C ARG A 230 32.83 14.95 23.83
N LEU A 231 32.16 14.53 22.75
CA LEU A 231 32.27 15.15 21.45
C LEU A 231 31.81 16.61 21.48
N GLN A 232 30.69 16.89 22.13
CA GLN A 232 30.18 18.25 22.28
C GLN A 232 31.15 19.14 23.06
N THR A 233 31.76 18.64 24.14
CA THR A 233 32.82 19.36 24.85
C THR A 233 34.01 19.63 23.94
N LEU A 234 34.49 18.63 23.18
CA LEU A 234 35.60 18.80 22.25
C LEU A 234 35.30 19.81 21.14
N GLN A 235 34.08 19.80 20.59
CA GLN A 235 33.65 20.75 19.56
C GLN A 235 33.51 22.18 20.09
N SER A 236 33.14 22.34 21.37
CA SER A 236 33.01 23.65 21.99
C SER A 236 34.36 24.34 22.23
N VAL A 237 35.45 23.56 22.32
CA VAL A 237 36.78 24.07 22.61
C VAL A 237 37.52 24.31 21.30
N ARG A 238 37.91 25.57 21.07
CA ARG A 238 38.82 25.95 19.97
C ARG A 238 40.18 25.27 20.19
N PRO A 239 40.73 24.50 19.22
CA PRO A 239 42.03 23.88 19.37
C PRO A 239 43.14 24.92 19.56
N ALA A 240 44.09 24.66 20.46
CA ALA A 240 45.14 25.62 20.82
C ALA A 240 46.05 26.01 19.64
N PHE A 241 46.22 25.12 18.66
CA PHE A 241 47.03 25.37 17.46
C PHE A 241 46.30 26.22 16.41
N MET A 242 45.00 26.48 16.54
CA MET A 242 44.24 27.26 15.55
C MET A 242 44.77 28.69 15.42
N ASP A 243 45.18 29.31 16.53
CA ASP A 243 45.70 30.67 16.53
C ASP A 243 47.06 30.74 15.79
N GLU A 244 47.89 29.71 15.94
CA GLU A 244 49.15 29.59 15.19
C GLU A 244 48.89 29.33 13.71
N TYR A 245 47.92 28.47 13.38
CA TYR A 245 47.51 28.19 12.01
C TYR A 245 47.04 29.47 11.29
N GLU A 246 46.10 30.22 11.88
CA GLU A 246 45.57 31.46 11.30
C GLU A 246 46.69 32.51 11.11
N LYS A 247 47.62 32.60 12.06
CA LYS A 247 48.78 33.50 11.95
C LYS A 247 49.72 33.10 10.80
N ILE A 248 49.98 31.80 10.62
CA ILE A 248 50.81 31.30 9.52
C ILE A 248 50.10 31.51 8.19
N GLU A 249 48.79 31.30 8.12
CA GLU A 249 47.98 31.54 6.92
C GLU A 249 48.05 33.01 6.49
N GLU A 250 47.91 33.95 7.44
CA GLU A 250 48.04 35.37 7.16
C GLU A 250 49.45 35.75 6.68
N GLN A 251 50.49 35.13 7.26
CA GLN A 251 51.87 35.31 6.81
C GLN A 251 52.08 34.75 5.40
N LEU A 252 51.53 33.58 5.11
CA LEU A 252 51.59 32.95 3.79
C LEU A 252 50.95 33.86 2.74
N GLN A 253 49.79 34.43 3.03
CA GLN A 253 49.10 35.35 2.14
C GLN A 253 49.95 36.61 1.85
N LYS A 254 50.56 37.19 2.88
CA LYS A 254 51.49 38.33 2.72
C LYS A 254 52.70 37.96 1.85
N GLN A 255 53.32 36.81 2.11
CA GLN A 255 54.45 36.35 1.31
C GLN A 255 54.07 36.08 -0.14
N TYR A 256 52.88 35.53 -0.39
CA TYR A 256 52.38 35.28 -1.73
C TYR A 256 52.17 36.59 -2.51
N SER A 257 51.65 37.64 -1.89
CA SER A 257 51.54 38.96 -2.52
C SER A 257 52.91 39.54 -2.92
N ILE A 258 53.90 39.46 -2.02
CA ILE A 258 55.27 39.92 -2.30
C ILE A 258 55.90 39.08 -3.42
N TYR A 259 55.69 37.77 -3.40
CA TYR A 259 56.16 36.87 -4.45
C TYR A 259 55.59 37.28 -5.82
N LEU A 260 54.28 37.54 -5.92
CA LEU A 260 53.65 37.94 -7.19
C LEU A 260 54.22 39.25 -7.73
N GLU A 261 54.44 40.24 -6.86
CA GLU A 261 55.05 41.51 -7.27
C GLU A 261 56.48 41.32 -7.77
N LYS A 262 57.31 40.57 -7.04
CA LYS A 262 58.68 40.24 -7.45
C LYS A 262 58.71 39.44 -8.74
N PHE A 263 57.82 38.46 -8.88
CA PHE A 263 57.70 37.65 -10.07
C PHE A 263 57.36 38.53 -11.29
N ARG A 264 56.36 39.41 -11.16
CA ARG A 264 55.99 40.34 -12.22
C ARG A 264 57.15 41.27 -12.60
N ASN A 265 57.85 41.82 -11.61
CA ASN A 265 59.00 42.69 -11.86
C ASN A 265 60.14 41.92 -12.55
N LEU A 266 60.41 40.69 -12.12
CA LEU A 266 61.42 39.84 -12.73
C LEU A 266 61.09 39.54 -14.19
N THR A 267 59.86 39.08 -14.48
CA THR A 267 59.41 38.80 -15.85
C THR A 267 59.53 40.02 -16.75
N TYR A 268 59.21 41.21 -16.23
CA TYR A 268 59.37 42.46 -16.97
C TYR A 268 60.83 42.78 -17.28
N MET A 269 61.72 42.63 -16.30
CA MET A 269 63.16 42.88 -16.50
C MET A 269 63.81 41.85 -17.42
N GLU A 270 63.39 40.58 -17.35
CA GLU A 270 63.81 39.53 -18.28
C GLU A 270 63.40 39.88 -19.71
N GLN A 271 62.16 40.33 -19.92
CA GLN A 271 61.69 40.78 -21.24
C GLN A 271 62.51 41.97 -21.76
N LEU A 272 62.79 42.99 -20.93
CA LEU A 272 63.62 44.13 -21.34
C LEU A 272 65.04 43.71 -21.72
N LEU A 273 65.62 42.75 -21.00
CA LEU A 273 66.93 42.20 -21.32
C LEU A 273 66.93 41.47 -22.66
N ASP A 274 65.90 40.68 -22.92
CA ASP A 274 65.75 39.96 -24.19
C ASP A 274 65.52 40.92 -25.36
N ASP A 275 64.75 41.99 -25.16
CA ASP A 275 64.55 43.05 -26.16
C ASP A 275 65.87 43.79 -26.43
N HIS A 276 66.65 44.14 -25.40
CA HIS A 276 67.96 44.76 -25.57
C HIS A 276 68.92 43.87 -26.37
N ARG A 277 69.03 42.59 -25.99
CA ARG A 277 69.85 41.61 -26.71
C ARG A 277 69.41 41.47 -28.16
N ARG A 278 68.10 41.50 -28.43
CA ARG A 278 67.57 41.48 -29.81
C ARG A 278 68.02 42.71 -30.59
N THR A 279 67.89 43.90 -30.01
CA THR A 279 68.34 45.13 -30.68
C THR A 279 69.85 45.16 -30.93
N GLU A 280 70.67 44.71 -29.97
CA GLU A 280 72.13 44.60 -30.17
C GLU A 280 72.46 43.61 -31.28
N GLN A 281 71.76 42.48 -31.33
CA GLN A 281 71.91 41.49 -32.39
C GLN A 281 71.52 42.05 -33.76
N GLU A 282 70.40 42.78 -33.85
CA GLU A 282 69.95 43.45 -35.08
C GLU A 282 71.00 44.49 -35.55
N MET A 283 71.51 45.33 -34.65
CA MET A 283 72.57 46.30 -34.96
C MET A 283 73.87 45.61 -35.41
N PHE A 284 74.25 44.50 -34.77
CA PHE A 284 75.40 43.70 -35.17
C PHE A 284 75.20 43.07 -36.56
N GLU A 285 74.01 42.56 -36.86
CA GLU A 285 73.66 42.02 -38.17
C GLU A 285 73.63 43.12 -39.25
N GLU A 286 73.10 44.31 -38.97
CA GLU A 286 73.12 45.46 -39.86
C GLU A 286 74.54 45.93 -40.17
N THR A 287 75.39 46.06 -39.15
CA THR A 287 76.81 46.44 -39.33
C THR A 287 77.59 45.36 -40.07
N ALA A 288 77.36 44.08 -39.79
CA ALA A 288 77.95 42.96 -40.54
C ALA A 288 77.48 42.94 -42.01
N ASN A 289 76.19 43.21 -42.27
CA ASN A 289 75.63 43.32 -43.61
C ASN A 289 76.23 44.51 -44.38
N MET A 290 76.38 45.67 -43.73
CA MET A 290 77.04 46.85 -44.31
C MET A 290 78.50 46.56 -44.62
N LEU A 291 79.24 45.94 -43.68
CA LEU A 291 80.64 45.58 -43.89
C LEU A 291 80.78 44.60 -45.05
N ARG A 292 79.91 43.58 -45.13
CA ARG A 292 79.87 42.63 -46.24
C ARG A 292 79.57 43.30 -47.58
N LEU A 293 78.66 44.28 -47.60
CA LEU A 293 78.37 45.08 -48.80
C LEU A 293 79.60 45.90 -49.23
N THR A 294 80.27 46.57 -48.29
CA THR A 294 81.49 47.32 -48.58
C THR A 294 82.64 46.42 -49.04
N GLN A 295 82.79 45.22 -48.46
CA GLN A 295 83.78 44.23 -48.88
C GLN A 295 83.49 43.70 -50.29
N ASN A 296 82.21 43.44 -50.62
CA ASN A 296 81.83 43.04 -51.98
C ASN A 296 82.11 44.15 -53.00
N ARG A 297 81.79 45.41 -52.66
CA ARG A 297 82.13 46.56 -53.51
C ARG A 297 83.65 46.70 -53.73
N LEU A 298 84.45 46.55 -52.67
CA LEU A 298 85.91 46.57 -52.77
C LEU A 298 86.45 45.42 -53.62
N LYS A 299 85.89 44.21 -53.50
CA LYS A 299 86.25 43.07 -54.36
C LYS A 299 85.87 43.31 -55.82
N GLU A 300 84.73 43.95 -56.09
CA GLU A 300 84.34 44.37 -57.44
C GLU A 300 85.29 45.42 -58.01
N GLU A 301 85.70 46.42 -57.19
CA GLU A 301 86.70 47.44 -57.54
C GLU A 301 88.09 46.83 -57.77
N GLU A 302 88.54 45.88 -56.93
CA GLU A 302 89.78 45.11 -57.13
C GLU A 302 89.73 44.26 -58.40
N GLN A 303 88.62 43.56 -58.67
CA GLN A 303 88.46 42.82 -59.93
C GLN A 303 88.46 43.73 -61.16
N HIS A 304 88.01 44.98 -61.00
CA HIS A 304 88.05 45.99 -62.05
C HIS A 304 89.47 46.55 -62.27
N LEU A 305 90.25 46.71 -61.20
CA LEU A 305 91.67 47.11 -61.23
C LEU A 305 92.57 45.98 -61.80
N LEU A 306 92.37 44.74 -61.36
CA LEU A 306 93.04 43.54 -61.88
C LEU A 306 92.72 43.25 -63.36
N LYS A 307 91.57 43.73 -63.87
CA LYS A 307 91.23 43.66 -65.30
C LYS A 307 91.77 44.84 -66.14
N SER A 308 92.28 45.91 -65.52
CA SER A 308 92.69 47.14 -66.22
C SER A 308 94.16 47.55 -66.06
N GLY A 309 95.01 46.77 -65.40
CA GLY A 309 96.44 47.09 -65.27
C GLY A 309 97.34 45.87 -65.16
N ASN A 310 97.98 45.50 -66.27
CA ASN A 310 99.17 44.64 -66.29
C ASN A 310 100.43 45.43 -65.86
N ASN A 311 101.35 44.73 -65.20
CA ASN A 311 102.81 44.94 -65.05
C ASN A 311 103.38 45.45 -63.70
N ASP A 312 104.44 44.71 -63.33
CA ASP A 312 105.65 45.05 -62.56
C ASP A 312 105.67 44.99 -61.01
N ASP A 313 106.29 43.90 -60.55
CA ASP A 313 107.40 43.80 -59.59
C ASP A 313 107.66 44.99 -58.63
N SER A 314 107.45 44.75 -57.33
CA SER A 314 108.43 45.16 -56.31
C SER A 314 108.20 44.47 -54.97
N ASP A 315 109.33 43.95 -54.50
CA ASP A 315 109.62 43.30 -53.24
C ASP A 315 109.82 44.36 -52.14
N VAL A 316 109.09 44.27 -51.02
CA VAL A 316 109.39 44.98 -49.76
C VAL A 316 109.01 44.09 -48.58
N GLU A 317 110.03 43.61 -47.88
CA GLU A 317 109.96 42.90 -46.60
C GLU A 317 109.75 43.84 -45.39
N ILE A 318 109.73 43.18 -44.21
CA ILE A 318 109.99 43.62 -42.82
C ILE A 318 108.73 44.19 -42.07
N PRO A 319 108.57 43.94 -40.76
CA PRO A 319 107.72 42.88 -40.17
C PRO A 319 107.12 43.36 -38.81
N GLU A 320 106.82 42.40 -37.91
CA GLU A 320 106.71 42.57 -36.46
C GLU A 320 105.45 43.32 -35.95
N ASP A 321 104.76 42.90 -34.91
CA ASP A 321 104.80 41.71 -34.07
C ASP A 321 103.53 41.79 -33.18
N ALA A 322 103.36 40.77 -32.36
CA ALA A 322 102.76 40.85 -31.03
C ALA A 322 101.25 40.58 -30.86
N VAL A 323 101.02 39.31 -30.49
CA VAL A 323 100.21 38.85 -29.36
C VAL A 323 98.70 38.70 -29.59
N SER A 324 98.36 37.56 -30.18
CA SER A 324 97.16 36.80 -29.81
C SER A 324 97.37 36.14 -28.44
N LYS A 325 96.64 36.60 -27.43
CA LYS A 325 96.32 35.80 -26.24
C LYS A 325 94.81 35.64 -26.18
N SER A 326 94.38 34.43 -26.53
CA SER A 326 93.09 33.87 -26.15
C SER A 326 93.09 33.65 -24.64
N GLU A 327 92.24 34.35 -23.91
CA GLU A 327 91.81 33.92 -22.59
C GLU A 327 90.36 33.45 -22.66
N ALA A 328 90.20 32.19 -22.30
CA ALA A 328 88.98 31.43 -22.30
C ALA A 328 88.03 31.92 -21.19
N GLU A 329 86.75 31.88 -21.53
CA GLU A 329 85.61 32.11 -20.66
C GLU A 329 85.64 31.21 -19.41
N ASP A 330 85.64 31.84 -18.24
CA ASP A 330 85.49 31.17 -16.96
C ASP A 330 83.99 30.92 -16.70
N ARG A 331 83.51 29.73 -17.06
CA ARG A 331 82.17 29.23 -16.71
C ARG A 331 82.12 28.86 -15.23
N GLN A 332 81.60 29.75 -14.39
CA GLN A 332 81.19 29.38 -13.03
C GLN A 332 79.86 28.61 -13.06
N ILE A 333 79.97 27.28 -13.08
CA ILE A 333 78.90 26.35 -12.72
C ILE A 333 78.74 26.39 -11.20
N VAL A 334 77.77 27.15 -10.70
CA VAL A 334 77.29 27.00 -9.31
C VAL A 334 76.21 25.92 -9.29
N LYS A 335 76.58 24.79 -8.67
CA LYS A 335 75.74 23.64 -8.33
C LYS A 335 74.40 24.06 -7.71
N GLN A 336 73.30 23.72 -8.38
CA GLN A 336 72.02 23.46 -7.71
C GLN A 336 72.19 22.25 -6.78
N ARG A 337 72.08 22.47 -5.47
CA ARG A 337 71.71 21.41 -4.52
C ARG A 337 70.21 21.20 -4.62
N GLY A 338 69.80 20.12 -5.29
CA GLY A 338 68.47 19.54 -5.11
C GLY A 338 68.42 18.87 -3.74
N ALA A 339 67.63 19.43 -2.82
CA ALA A 339 67.18 18.77 -1.61
C ALA A 339 65.74 19.22 -1.34
N SER A 340 64.81 18.69 -2.15
CA SER A 340 63.39 18.65 -1.84
C SER A 340 62.94 17.22 -2.09
N GLU A 341 62.64 16.51 -1.01
CA GLU A 341 61.52 15.56 -0.86
C GLU A 341 61.75 14.70 0.39
N THR A 342 61.31 15.21 1.54
CA THR A 342 60.86 14.39 2.68
C THR A 342 59.90 15.24 3.49
N LEU A 343 58.62 15.23 3.11
CA LEU A 343 57.53 15.54 4.03
C LEU A 343 56.20 15.26 3.32
N LEU A 344 55.54 14.17 3.73
CA LEU A 344 54.08 14.02 3.85
C LEU A 344 53.80 12.64 4.46
N GLN A 345 53.95 12.56 5.78
CA GLN A 345 53.19 11.63 6.61
C GLN A 345 52.83 12.39 7.89
N GLY A 346 51.55 12.73 7.99
CA GLY A 346 50.94 13.54 9.05
C GLY A 346 49.51 13.82 8.66
#